data_AF-A0A920SB01-F1
#
_entry.id   AF-A0A920SB01-F1
#
_cell.length_a   1.000
_cell.length_b   1.000
_cell.length_c   1.000
_cell.angle_alpha   90.00
_cell.angle_beta   90.00
_cell.angle_gamma   90.00
#
_symmetry.space_group_name_H-M   'P 1'
#
loop_
_entity.id
_entity.type
_entity.pdbx_description
1 polymer ?
#
loop_
_entity_poly.entity_id
_entity_poly.type
_entity_poly.pdbx_seq_one_letter_code
_entity_poly.pdbx_strand_id
1 'polypeptide(L)'
;MKLIDERGGMVGAIESGWVVHEIAESAYRFQRDVEQGDRVVVGLNRFTTDEIPPIELHRPDPSVAKGVITEVEISEKNGLSQASPNSGQRKSCGQRRR
;
A
#
# COMPACT_ATOMS: atom_id res chain seq x y z
N MET A 1 -0.06 19.04 12.86
CA MET A 1 -0.16 19.78 11.58
C MET A 1 1.05 20.66 11.30
N LYS A 2 1.51 21.49 12.26
CA LYS A 2 2.66 22.40 12.08
C LYS A 2 3.89 21.81 11.37
N LEU A 3 4.35 20.61 11.75
CA LEU A 3 5.48 19.91 11.11
C LEU A 3 5.31 19.65 9.61
N ILE A 4 4.08 19.40 9.16
CA ILE A 4 3.75 19.17 7.76
C ILE A 4 3.60 20.52 7.05
N ASP A 5 2.99 21.50 7.72
CA ASP A 5 2.81 22.86 7.19
C ASP A 5 4.17 23.56 6.95
N GLU A 6 5.14 23.36 7.85
CA GLU A 6 6.52 23.85 7.73
C GLU A 6 7.30 23.21 6.57
N ARG A 7 6.89 22.01 6.13
CA ARG A 7 7.53 21.24 5.04
C ARG A 7 6.83 21.45 3.69
N GLY A 8 6.00 22.48 3.57
CA GLY A 8 5.26 22.79 2.34
C GLY A 8 3.98 21.98 2.17
N GLY A 9 3.38 21.54 3.27
CA GLY A 9 2.17 20.71 3.26
C GLY A 9 2.45 19.23 2.97
N MET A 10 1.40 18.44 2.83
CA MET A 10 1.52 16.98 2.66
C MET A 10 2.26 16.58 1.38
N VAL A 11 2.08 17.33 0.28
CA VAL A 11 2.76 17.05 -0.99
C VAL A 11 4.27 17.24 -0.84
N GLY A 12 4.72 18.36 -0.28
CA GLY A 12 6.15 18.60 -0.02
C GLY A 12 6.75 17.60 0.97
N ALA A 13 5.98 17.15 1.95
CA ALA A 13 6.39 16.11 2.89
C ALA A 13 6.57 14.73 2.24
N ILE A 14 5.78 14.40 1.21
CA ILE A 14 5.93 13.15 0.43
C ILE A 14 7.12 13.26 -0.52
N GLU A 15 7.25 14.37 -1.26
CA GLU A 15 8.35 14.59 -2.21
C GLU A 15 9.73 14.59 -1.54
N SER A 16 9.81 15.14 -0.32
CA SER A 16 11.03 15.11 0.50
C SER A 16 11.32 13.75 1.14
N GLY A 17 10.42 12.77 1.03
CA GLY A 17 10.56 11.43 1.63
C GLY A 17 10.40 11.41 3.16
N TRP A 18 10.08 12.53 3.79
CA TRP A 18 9.97 12.63 5.25
C TRP A 18 8.93 11.68 5.83
N VAL A 19 7.77 11.56 5.18
CA VAL A 19 6.69 10.67 5.65
C VAL A 19 7.14 9.21 5.69
N VAL A 20 7.85 8.76 4.66
CA VAL A 20 8.34 7.37 4.58
C VAL A 20 9.42 7.13 5.63
N HIS A 21 10.32 8.10 5.84
CA HIS A 21 11.33 8.03 6.89
C HIS A 21 10.71 7.97 8.30
N GLU A 22 9.71 8.80 8.58
CA GLU A 22 9.03 8.84 9.88
C GLU A 22 8.32 7.51 10.18
N ILE A 23 7.67 6.90 9.17
CA ILE A 23 7.06 5.57 9.31
C ILE A 23 8.11 4.51 9.63
N ALA A 24 9.24 4.53 8.91
CA ALA A 24 10.33 3.58 9.13
C ALA A 24 10.94 3.71 10.52
N GLU A 25 11.22 4.93 10.97
CA GLU A 25 11.75 5.21 12.31
C GLU A 25 10.77 4.76 13.40
N SER A 26 9.47 5.04 13.22
CA SER A 26 8.43 4.58 14.15
C SER A 26 8.35 3.05 14.22
N ALA A 27 8.41 2.37 13.07
CA ALA A 27 8.42 0.92 13.01
C ALA A 27 9.67 0.31 13.67
N TYR A 28 10.84 0.91 13.45
CA TYR A 28 12.08 0.49 14.08
C TYR A 28 12.00 0.62 15.61
N ARG A 29 11.56 1.77 16.11
CA ARG A 29 11.37 1.98 17.56
C ARG A 29 10.39 0.97 18.15
N PHE A 30 9.25 0.73 17.50
CA PHE A 30 8.29 -0.29 17.95
C PHE A 30 8.93 -1.67 18.03
N GLN A 31 9.66 -2.08 16.99
CA GLN A 31 10.34 -3.37 16.97
C GLN A 31 11.35 -3.49 18.11
N ARG A 32 12.17 -2.44 18.33
CA ARG A 32 13.17 -2.40 19.42
C ARG A 32 12.53 -2.47 20.80
N ASP A 33 11.42 -1.79 21.02
CA ASP A 33 10.69 -1.82 22.30
C ASP A 33 10.07 -3.21 22.56
N VAL A 34 9.57 -3.86 21.50
CA VAL A 34 9.06 -5.24 21.57
C VAL A 34 10.18 -6.22 21.85
N GLU A 35 11.37 -6.08 21.25
CA GLU A 35 12.53 -6.95 21.51
C GLU A 35 13.08 -6.79 22.93
N GLN A 36 13.20 -5.55 23.41
CA GLN A 36 13.68 -5.25 24.77
C GLN A 36 12.68 -5.68 25.85
N GLY A 37 11.40 -5.84 25.49
CA GLY A 37 10.33 -6.19 26.42
C GLY A 37 9.73 -5.01 27.17
N ASP A 38 10.09 -3.79 26.78
CA ASP A 38 9.46 -2.55 27.23
C ASP A 38 7.99 -2.49 26.76
N ARG A 39 7.71 -3.11 25.61
CA ARG A 39 6.35 -3.35 25.11
C ARG A 39 6.02 -4.83 25.11
N VAL A 40 5.14 -5.24 26.04
CA VAL A 40 4.71 -6.63 26.18
C VAL A 40 3.68 -7.00 25.11
N VAL A 41 4.04 -7.95 24.24
CA VAL A 41 3.14 -8.57 23.26
C VAL A 41 2.93 -10.04 23.66
N VAL A 42 1.70 -10.37 24.06
CA VAL A 42 1.30 -11.70 24.53
C VAL A 42 1.35 -12.69 23.36
N GLY A 43 2.00 -13.84 23.56
CA GLY A 43 2.18 -14.86 22.52
C GLY A 43 3.32 -14.57 21.54
N LEU A 44 3.99 -13.41 21.64
CA LEU A 44 5.17 -13.07 20.85
C LEU A 44 6.43 -12.94 21.71
N ASN A 45 6.42 -12.02 22.70
CA ASN A 45 7.59 -11.77 23.57
C ASN A 45 7.36 -12.25 25.02
N ARG A 46 6.10 -12.35 25.47
CA ARG A 46 5.77 -12.89 26.80
C ARG A 46 4.59 -13.84 26.69
N PHE A 47 4.53 -14.81 27.59
CA PHE A 47 3.46 -15.82 27.63
C PHE A 47 3.34 -16.62 26.32
N THR A 48 4.49 -16.98 25.74
CA THR A 48 4.56 -17.85 24.56
C THR A 48 4.26 -19.29 24.97
N THR A 49 3.52 -20.00 24.13
CA THR A 49 3.27 -21.45 24.28
C THR A 49 3.97 -22.15 23.12
N ASP A 50 4.62 -23.29 23.38
CA ASP A 50 5.34 -24.06 22.34
C ASP A 50 4.40 -24.79 21.37
N GLU A 51 3.10 -24.82 21.68
CA GLU A 51 2.06 -25.41 20.86
C GLU A 51 1.59 -24.39 19.81
N ILE A 52 1.94 -24.64 18.55
CA ILE A 52 1.46 -23.86 17.41
C ILE A 52 0.07 -24.41 17.05
N PRO A 53 -1.01 -23.65 17.25
CA PRO A 53 -2.34 -24.12 16.86
C PRO A 53 -2.39 -24.29 15.34
N PRO A 54 -3.09 -25.32 14.82
CA PRO A 54 -3.29 -25.47 13.40
C PRO A 54 -4.11 -24.27 12.88
N ILE A 55 -3.45 -23.40 12.13
CA ILE A 55 -4.09 -22.28 11.44
C ILE A 55 -4.45 -22.69 10.01
N GLU A 56 -5.71 -22.49 9.63
CA GLU A 56 -6.13 -22.65 8.25
C GLU A 56 -5.73 -21.40 7.46
N LEU A 57 -4.70 -21.54 6.63
CA LEU A 57 -4.26 -20.46 5.75
C LEU A 57 -5.20 -20.36 4.54
N HIS A 58 -5.83 -19.21 4.37
CA HIS A 58 -6.57 -18.90 3.17
C HIS A 58 -5.64 -18.93 1.95
N ARG A 59 -5.95 -19.80 0.98
CA ARG A 59 -5.25 -19.87 -0.30
C ARG A 59 -6.11 -19.20 -1.38
N PRO A 60 -5.60 -18.19 -2.09
CA PRO A 60 -6.35 -17.58 -3.19
C PRO A 60 -6.60 -18.62 -4.29
N ASP A 61 -7.82 -18.64 -4.80
CA ASP A 61 -8.21 -19.53 -5.90
C ASP A 61 -7.57 -19.06 -7.22
N PRO A 62 -6.74 -19.88 -7.89
CA PRO A 62 -6.07 -19.50 -9.14
C PRO A 62 -7.04 -19.30 -10.31
N SER A 63 -8.28 -19.78 -10.23
CA SER A 63 -9.31 -19.57 -11.26
C SER A 63 -9.75 -18.11 -11.36
N VAL A 64 -9.76 -17.37 -10.24
CA VAL A 64 -10.12 -15.94 -10.22
C VAL A 64 -9.14 -15.13 -11.07
N ALA A 65 -7.85 -15.38 -10.92
CA ALA A 65 -6.81 -14.72 -11.72
C ALA A 65 -6.99 -15.03 -13.22
N LYS A 66 -7.25 -16.29 -13.57
CA LYS A 66 -7.50 -16.71 -14.97
C LYS A 66 -8.74 -16.03 -15.55
N GLY A 67 -9.80 -15.90 -14.75
CA GLY A 67 -11.03 -15.21 -15.15
C GLY A 67 -10.77 -13.74 -15.48
N VAL A 68 -10.08 -13.02 -14.60
CA VAL A 68 -9.71 -11.61 -14.82
C VAL A 68 -8.82 -11.45 -16.04
N ILE A 69 -7.81 -12.30 -16.22
CA ILE A 69 -6.93 -12.24 -17.40
C ILE A 69 -7.73 -12.48 -18.68
N THR A 70 -8.60 -13.49 -18.67
CA THR A 70 -9.43 -13.83 -19.83
C THR A 70 -10.40 -12.69 -20.16
N GLU A 71 -11.03 -12.09 -19.15
CA GLU A 71 -11.91 -10.93 -19.31
C GLU A 71 -11.16 -9.71 -19.87
N VAL A 72 -9.95 -9.43 -19.37
CA VAL A 72 -9.08 -8.36 -19.89
C VAL A 72 -8.70 -8.64 -21.34
N GLU A 73 -8.25 -9.86 -21.68
CA GLU A 73 -7.91 -10.26 -23.05
C GLU A 73 -9.10 -10.19 -24.01
N ILE A 74 -10.30 -10.55 -23.53
CA ILE A 74 -11.56 -10.41 -24.28
C ILE A 74 -11.87 -8.93 -24.48
N SER A 75 -11.67 -8.09 -23.46
CA SER A 75 -11.87 -6.63 -23.57
C SER A 75 -10.90 -5.98 -24.56
N GLU A 76 -9.66 -6.45 -24.63
CA GLU A 76 -8.66 -6.00 -25.60
C GLU A 76 -9.01 -6.42 -27.03
N LYS A 77 -9.46 -7.67 -27.22
CA LYS A 77 -9.89 -8.19 -28.52
C LYS A 77 -11.18 -7.55 -29.03
N ASN A 78 -12.15 -7.32 -28.12
CA ASN A 78 -13.39 -6.60 -28.42
C ASN A 78 -13.17 -5.07 -28.57
N GLY A 79 -12.01 -4.57 -28.12
CA GLY A 79 -11.64 -3.17 -28.00
C GLY A 79 -10.99 -2.53 -29.23
N LEU A 80 -10.85 -3.21 -30.37
CA LEU A 80 -10.40 -2.60 -31.62
C LEU A 80 -11.35 -1.53 -32.19
N SER A 81 -12.48 -1.23 -31.53
CA SER A 81 -13.37 -0.10 -31.90
C SER A 81 -13.42 1.08 -30.92
N GLN A 82 -12.70 1.06 -29.79
CA GLN A 82 -12.66 2.20 -28.86
C GLN A 82 -11.24 2.49 -28.38
N ALA A 83 -10.30 2.60 -29.32
CA ALA A 83 -9.02 3.25 -29.05
C ALA A 83 -9.25 4.76 -28.86
N SER A 84 -9.44 5.13 -27.59
CA SER A 84 -9.27 6.45 -26.94
C SER A 84 -10.54 7.20 -26.50
N PRO A 85 -10.88 7.17 -25.20
CA PRO A 85 -11.53 8.30 -24.55
C PRO A 85 -10.55 9.16 -23.74
N ASN A 86 -9.27 8.75 -23.58
CA ASN A 86 -8.30 9.49 -22.75
C ASN A 86 -7.55 10.63 -23.45
N SER A 87 -7.83 10.90 -24.73
CA SER A 87 -7.26 12.05 -25.44
C SER A 87 -7.78 13.39 -24.88
N GLY A 88 -9.03 13.43 -24.39
CA GLY A 88 -9.63 14.60 -23.73
C GLY A 88 -9.15 14.81 -22.29
N GLN A 89 -8.92 13.73 -21.55
CA GLN A 89 -8.45 13.81 -20.16
C GLN A 89 -7.02 14.36 -20.06
N ARG A 90 -6.14 14.02 -21.01
CA ARG A 90 -4.77 14.57 -21.11
C ARG A 90 -4.76 16.08 -21.33
N LYS A 91 -5.70 16.62 -22.13
CA LYS A 91 -5.79 18.07 -22.39
C LYS A 91 -6.29 18.84 -21.16
N SER A 92 -7.34 18.34 -20.50
CA SER A 92 -7.90 19.02 -19.30
C SER A 92 -6.90 19.09 -18.14
N CYS A 93 -6.02 18.09 -18.00
CA CYS A 93 -5.00 18.03 -16.96
C CYS A 93 -3.80 18.97 -17.24
N GLY A 94 -3.53 19.32 -18.50
CA GLY A 94 -2.41 20.17 -18.90
C GLY A 94 -2.71 21.68 -18.93
N GLN A 95 -3.98 22.09 -18.93
CA GLN A 95 -4.39 23.48 -19.18
C GLN A 95 -4.74 24.28 -17.91
N ARG A 96 -4.53 23.71 -16.72
CA ARG A 96 -4.80 24.36 -15.44
C ARG A 96 -3.52 24.65 -14.63
N ARG A 97 -2.46 25.10 -15.32
CA ARG A 97 -1.32 25.80 -14.69
C ARG A 97 -1.38 27.28 -15.09
N ARG A 98 -2.07 28.08 -14.26
CA ARG A 98 -1.83 29.52 -14.10
C ARG A 98 -1.55 29.75 -12.63
#